data_AF-A0A1B6H9B1-F1
#
_entry.id   AF-A0A1B6H9B1-F1
#
_cell.length_a   1.000
_cell.length_b   1.000
_cell.length_c   1.000
_cell.angle_alpha   90.00
_cell.angle_beta   90.00
_cell.angle_gamma   90.00
#
_symmetry.space_group_name_H-M   'P 1'
#
loop_
_entity.id
_entity.type
_entity.pdbx_description
1 polymer ?
#
loop_
_entity_poly.entity_id
_entity_poly.type
_entity_poly.pdbx_seq_one_letter_code
_entity_poly.pdbx_strand_id
1 'polypeptide(L)'
;PELASTPLEDIDSFYHNQRTFVVVSKGKDIFRFSATDALWILDPFNPIRRVAIYILVHPLFSVFIICTILLNCILMIMPTTPTVESTEVLFTGIYTFESAVKVMARGFILQPFTYLRDAWNWLDFVVIALAYVTMGIDLGNLAALRTFRVLRALKTVAIVPGLKTIVGAVIESVKNLRDVIILTMFSLSVFALMGLQIYMGVLTQKCIKNFPEDGSAGNLTDDNWFKWCSNDSNWEGEDDIYPLCGNASGAGMCKPGYTCIQGFGKNPNYGYTSFDTFGWAFLSAF
;
A
#
# COMPACT_ATOMS: atom_id res chain seq x y z
N PRO A 1 -32.31 16.67 -27.43
CA PRO A 1 -32.88 15.36 -26.99
C PRO A 1 -32.76 14.25 -28.05
N GLU A 2 -32.83 14.58 -29.35
CA GLU A 2 -32.88 13.58 -30.44
C GLU A 2 -31.53 12.93 -30.81
N LEU A 3 -30.39 13.51 -30.40
CA LEU A 3 -29.04 13.00 -30.72
C LEU A 3 -28.34 12.30 -29.54
N ALA A 4 -29.01 12.13 -28.40
CA ALA A 4 -28.43 11.44 -27.24
C ALA A 4 -28.19 9.96 -27.55
N SER A 5 -27.02 9.43 -27.17
CA SER A 5 -26.59 8.05 -27.46
C SER A 5 -26.35 7.71 -28.94
N THR A 6 -26.26 8.72 -29.82
CA THR A 6 -25.83 8.54 -31.22
C THR A 6 -24.35 8.91 -31.38
N PRO A 7 -23.60 8.20 -32.24
CA PRO A 7 -22.23 8.58 -32.55
C PRO A 7 -22.22 9.88 -33.35
N LEU A 8 -21.55 10.90 -32.82
CA LEU A 8 -21.34 12.20 -33.44
C LEU A 8 -19.86 12.36 -33.81
N GLU A 9 -19.58 13.18 -34.81
CA GLU A 9 -18.22 13.58 -35.15
C GLU A 9 -17.58 14.36 -33.97
N ASP A 10 -16.27 14.21 -33.79
CA ASP A 10 -15.58 14.85 -32.68
C ASP A 10 -15.61 16.39 -32.83
N ILE A 11 -16.00 17.08 -31.77
CA ILE A 11 -16.25 18.53 -31.77
C ILE A 11 -14.93 19.31 -31.57
N ASP A 12 -13.90 18.64 -31.06
CA ASP A 12 -12.63 19.24 -30.67
C ASP A 12 -11.63 19.30 -31.84
N SER A 13 -11.18 20.52 -32.17
CA SER A 13 -10.25 20.78 -33.28
C SER A 13 -8.90 20.10 -33.10
N PHE A 14 -8.49 19.81 -31.86
CA PHE A 14 -7.26 19.07 -31.57
C PHE A 14 -7.31 17.62 -32.10
N TYR A 15 -8.50 17.02 -32.17
CA TYR A 15 -8.71 15.63 -32.59
C TYR A 15 -9.23 15.48 -34.03
N HIS A 16 -9.37 16.56 -34.78
CA HIS A 16 -9.93 16.55 -36.14
C HIS A 16 -9.17 15.64 -37.13
N ASN A 17 -7.86 15.43 -36.93
CA ASN A 17 -7.03 14.54 -37.76
C ASN A 17 -7.01 13.08 -37.25
N GLN A 18 -7.68 12.77 -36.15
CA GLN A 18 -7.77 11.44 -35.57
C GLN A 18 -9.13 10.82 -35.87
N ARG A 19 -9.17 9.51 -36.11
CA ARG A 19 -10.42 8.78 -36.33
C ARG A 19 -11.12 8.51 -34.98
N THR A 20 -11.79 9.52 -34.44
CA THR A 20 -12.57 9.44 -33.19
C THR A 20 -14.03 9.81 -33.43
N PHE A 21 -14.91 9.33 -32.54
CA PHE A 21 -16.29 9.76 -32.48
C PHE A 21 -16.70 9.97 -31.02
N VAL A 22 -17.69 10.83 -30.83
CA VAL A 22 -18.21 11.22 -29.52
C VAL A 22 -19.61 10.68 -29.34
N VAL A 23 -19.90 10.18 -28.15
CA VAL A 23 -21.28 9.87 -27.73
C VAL A 23 -21.61 10.73 -26.52
N VAL A 24 -22.68 11.52 -26.65
CA VAL A 24 -23.18 12.38 -25.58
C VAL A 24 -24.28 11.65 -24.81
N SER A 25 -24.08 11.52 -23.50
CA SER A 25 -25.11 10.97 -22.61
C SER A 25 -26.20 12.00 -22.32
N LYS A 26 -27.38 11.54 -21.90
CA LYS A 26 -28.51 12.42 -21.51
C LYS A 26 -28.14 13.40 -20.38
N GLY A 27 -27.10 13.08 -19.58
CA GLY A 27 -26.55 13.92 -18.52
C GLY A 27 -25.53 14.99 -18.96
N LYS A 28 -25.32 15.22 -20.27
CA LYS A 28 -24.29 16.10 -20.86
C LYS A 28 -22.84 15.63 -20.70
N ASP A 29 -22.62 14.38 -20.27
CA ASP A 29 -21.30 13.77 -20.26
C ASP A 29 -20.86 13.40 -21.69
N ILE A 30 -19.59 13.69 -22.00
CA ILE A 30 -18.98 13.47 -23.32
C ILE A 30 -18.09 12.23 -23.24
N PHE A 31 -18.48 11.15 -23.91
CA PHE A 31 -17.66 9.94 -24.03
C PHE A 31 -16.98 9.92 -25.40
N ARG A 32 -15.64 9.87 -25.42
CA ARG A 32 -14.84 9.77 -26.65
C ARG A 32 -14.46 8.31 -26.93
N PHE A 33 -14.60 7.89 -28.18
CA PHE A 33 -14.26 6.55 -28.65
C PHE A 33 -13.41 6.62 -29.92
N SER A 34 -12.61 5.58 -30.14
CA SER A 34 -11.88 5.40 -31.40
C SER A 34 -12.82 4.82 -32.47
N ALA A 35 -12.82 5.40 -33.67
CA ALA A 35 -13.63 4.98 -34.81
C ALA A 35 -13.01 3.82 -35.61
N THR A 36 -11.93 3.24 -35.11
CA THR A 36 -11.21 2.13 -35.75
C THR A 36 -11.67 0.77 -35.19
N ASP A 37 -11.34 -0.33 -35.87
CA ASP A 37 -11.88 -1.67 -35.57
C ASP A 37 -11.37 -2.16 -34.21
N ALA A 38 -12.30 -2.53 -33.33
CA ALA A 38 -11.97 -3.10 -32.04
C ALA A 38 -11.65 -4.60 -32.21
N LEU A 39 -10.57 -5.08 -31.60
CA LEU A 39 -10.15 -6.50 -31.64
C LEU A 39 -9.98 -7.09 -33.06
N TRP A 40 -9.75 -6.26 -34.09
CA TRP A 40 -9.59 -6.68 -35.51
C TRP A 40 -10.80 -7.41 -36.14
N ILE A 41 -11.87 -7.65 -35.37
CA ILE A 41 -13.05 -8.41 -35.80
C ILE A 41 -14.33 -7.58 -35.60
N LEU A 42 -14.32 -6.62 -34.68
CA LEU A 42 -15.48 -5.80 -34.34
C LEU A 42 -15.44 -4.45 -35.05
N ASP A 43 -15.89 -4.45 -36.31
CA ASP A 43 -16.23 -3.22 -37.04
C ASP A 43 -17.18 -2.33 -36.23
N PRO A 44 -17.12 -0.98 -36.38
CA PRO A 44 -18.04 -0.04 -35.75
C PRO A 44 -19.53 -0.36 -35.96
N PHE A 45 -19.85 -1.05 -37.06
CA PHE A 45 -21.20 -1.42 -37.47
C PHE A 45 -21.69 -2.76 -36.88
N ASN A 46 -20.84 -3.51 -36.19
CA ASN A 46 -21.26 -4.76 -35.57
C ASN A 46 -22.30 -4.49 -34.47
N PRO A 47 -23.42 -5.25 -34.44
CA PRO A 47 -24.48 -5.04 -33.47
C PRO A 47 -23.99 -5.19 -32.03
N ILE A 48 -23.03 -6.10 -31.80
CA ILE A 48 -22.41 -6.35 -30.49
C ILE A 48 -21.72 -5.09 -29.95
N ARG A 49 -20.91 -4.41 -30.77
CA ARG A 49 -20.20 -3.19 -30.37
C ARG A 49 -21.17 -2.04 -30.13
N ARG A 50 -22.21 -1.91 -30.95
CA ARG A 50 -23.26 -0.88 -30.78
C ARG A 50 -24.02 -1.06 -29.47
N VAL A 51 -24.37 -2.30 -29.13
CA VAL A 51 -25.00 -2.64 -27.84
C VAL A 51 -24.04 -2.37 -26.69
N ALA A 52 -22.76 -2.73 -26.80
CA ALA A 52 -21.76 -2.46 -25.76
C ALA A 52 -21.59 -0.95 -25.49
N ILE A 53 -21.53 -0.12 -26.54
CA ILE A 53 -21.48 1.35 -26.41
C ILE A 53 -22.77 1.88 -25.76
N TYR A 54 -23.93 1.37 -26.18
CA TYR A 54 -25.21 1.78 -25.59
C TYR A 54 -25.29 1.45 -24.09
N ILE A 55 -24.87 0.25 -23.68
CA ILE A 55 -24.82 -0.16 -22.27
C ILE A 55 -23.83 0.72 -21.50
N LEU A 56 -22.63 0.96 -22.04
CA LEU A 56 -21.57 1.71 -21.35
C LEU A 56 -21.95 3.19 -21.12
N VAL A 57 -22.63 3.82 -22.06
CA VAL A 57 -23.04 5.24 -21.96
C VAL A 57 -24.28 5.42 -21.06
N HIS A 58 -25.01 4.34 -20.77
CA HIS A 58 -26.23 4.41 -19.98
C HIS A 58 -25.93 4.76 -18.50
N PRO A 59 -26.53 5.82 -17.92
CA PRO A 59 -26.22 6.25 -16.56
C PRO A 59 -26.56 5.19 -15.49
N LEU A 60 -27.59 4.36 -15.72
CA LEU A 60 -27.92 3.26 -14.80
C LEU A 60 -26.81 2.21 -14.71
N PHE A 61 -26.03 2.01 -15.77
CA PHE A 61 -24.93 1.06 -15.73
C PHE A 61 -23.83 1.54 -14.77
N SER A 62 -23.47 2.82 -14.84
CA SER A 62 -22.53 3.44 -13.90
C SER A 62 -23.03 3.38 -12.45
N VAL A 63 -24.31 3.68 -12.21
CA VAL A 63 -24.92 3.59 -10.86
C VAL A 63 -24.92 2.14 -10.35
N PHE A 64 -25.25 1.17 -11.19
CA PHE A 64 -25.25 -0.25 -10.84
C PHE A 64 -23.87 -0.73 -10.37
N ILE A 65 -22.80 -0.37 -11.09
CA ILE A 65 -21.43 -0.74 -10.70
C ILE A 65 -21.02 -0.05 -9.40
N ILE A 66 -21.35 1.23 -9.21
CA ILE A 66 -21.06 1.95 -7.95
C ILE A 66 -21.77 1.26 -6.77
N CYS A 67 -23.06 0.95 -6.91
CA CYS A 67 -23.81 0.22 -5.88
C CYS A 67 -23.18 -1.14 -5.58
N THR A 68 -22.71 -1.85 -6.59
CA THR A 68 -22.03 -3.15 -6.43
C THR A 68 -20.72 -3.01 -5.65
N ILE A 69 -19.93 -1.97 -5.93
CA ILE A 69 -18.68 -1.70 -5.19
C ILE A 69 -19.00 -1.35 -3.74
N LEU A 70 -19.99 -0.50 -3.47
CA LEU A 70 -20.38 -0.14 -2.11
C LEU A 70 -20.88 -1.37 -1.33
N LEU A 71 -21.71 -2.21 -1.93
CA LEU A 71 -22.16 -3.47 -1.35
C LEU A 71 -20.96 -4.37 -1.02
N ASN A 72 -19.99 -4.46 -1.92
CA ASN A 72 -18.79 -5.26 -1.70
C ASN A 72 -17.94 -4.72 -0.53
N CYS A 73 -17.76 -3.40 -0.44
CA CYS A 73 -17.06 -2.77 0.69
C CYS A 73 -17.76 -3.05 2.02
N ILE A 74 -19.09 -3.02 2.07
CA ILE A 74 -19.86 -3.35 3.29
C ILE A 74 -19.61 -4.81 3.70
N LEU A 75 -19.60 -5.73 2.74
CA LEU A 75 -19.34 -7.15 3.02
C LEU A 75 -17.91 -7.44 3.47
N MET A 76 -16.93 -6.60 3.09
CA MET A 76 -15.55 -6.73 3.58
C MET A 76 -15.38 -6.40 5.06
N ILE A 77 -16.28 -5.59 5.63
CA ILE A 77 -16.23 -5.24 7.05
C ILE A 77 -16.76 -6.40 7.91
N MET A 78 -17.61 -7.26 7.34
CA MET A 78 -18.18 -8.41 8.02
C MET A 78 -17.15 -9.55 8.14
N PRO A 79 -17.21 -10.37 9.21
CA PRO A 79 -16.36 -11.55 9.34
C PRO A 79 -16.63 -12.54 8.19
N THR A 80 -15.58 -13.24 7.76
CA THR A 80 -15.66 -14.19 6.65
C THR A 80 -16.52 -15.39 7.02
N THR A 81 -17.68 -15.49 6.37
CA THR A 81 -18.58 -16.65 6.43
C THR A 81 -18.62 -17.33 5.05
N PRO A 82 -19.00 -18.63 4.96
CA PRO A 82 -19.08 -19.32 3.67
C PRO A 82 -20.03 -18.66 2.66
N THR A 83 -21.02 -17.89 3.14
CA THR A 83 -21.92 -17.10 2.28
C THR A 83 -21.23 -15.87 1.69
N VAL A 84 -20.30 -15.25 2.43
CA VAL A 84 -19.51 -14.11 1.93
C VAL A 84 -18.58 -14.55 0.82
N GLU A 85 -17.89 -15.69 0.94
CA GLU A 85 -17.01 -16.23 -0.10
C GLU A 85 -17.75 -16.50 -1.42
N SER A 86 -18.96 -17.06 -1.33
CA SER A 86 -19.81 -17.26 -2.52
C SER A 86 -20.19 -15.93 -3.19
N THR A 87 -20.40 -14.88 -2.38
CA THR A 87 -20.73 -13.55 -2.89
C THR A 87 -19.53 -12.89 -3.58
N GLU A 88 -18.29 -13.21 -3.20
CA GLU A 88 -17.08 -12.70 -3.85
C GLU A 88 -16.93 -13.20 -5.30
N VAL A 89 -17.33 -14.44 -5.58
CA VAL A 89 -17.38 -14.99 -6.94
C VAL A 89 -18.38 -14.20 -7.79
N LEU A 90 -19.56 -13.90 -7.23
CA LEU A 90 -20.58 -13.10 -7.88
C LEU A 90 -20.07 -11.68 -8.21
N PHE A 91 -19.42 -11.01 -7.27
CA PHE A 91 -18.82 -9.68 -7.52
C PHE A 91 -17.73 -9.72 -8.58
N THR A 92 -16.88 -10.73 -8.55
CA THR A 92 -15.84 -10.91 -9.57
C THR A 92 -16.46 -11.10 -10.94
N GLY A 93 -17.53 -11.88 -11.06
CA GLY A 93 -18.30 -12.01 -12.29
C GLY A 93 -18.87 -10.68 -12.80
N ILE A 94 -19.42 -9.84 -11.91
CA ILE A 94 -19.93 -8.51 -12.29
C ILE A 94 -18.81 -7.60 -12.81
N TYR A 95 -17.64 -7.59 -12.17
CA TYR A 95 -16.50 -6.78 -12.62
C TYR A 95 -15.90 -7.30 -13.93
N THR A 96 -15.84 -8.62 -14.13
CA THR A 96 -15.45 -9.22 -15.41
C THR A 96 -16.41 -8.80 -16.51
N PHE A 97 -17.72 -8.82 -16.25
CA PHE A 97 -18.72 -8.37 -17.21
C PHE A 97 -18.54 -6.90 -17.59
N GLU A 98 -18.34 -6.02 -16.60
CA GLU A 98 -18.08 -4.60 -16.87
C GLU A 98 -16.83 -4.39 -17.73
N SER A 99 -15.73 -5.05 -17.37
CA SER A 99 -14.48 -4.95 -18.14
C SER A 99 -14.64 -5.51 -19.55
N ALA A 100 -15.38 -6.60 -19.73
CA ALA A 100 -15.70 -7.13 -21.05
C ALA A 100 -16.51 -6.13 -21.88
N VAL A 101 -17.53 -5.47 -21.31
CA VAL A 101 -18.30 -4.42 -21.99
C VAL A 101 -17.40 -3.25 -22.41
N LYS A 102 -16.48 -2.81 -21.55
CA LYS A 102 -15.52 -1.74 -21.88
C LYS A 102 -14.55 -2.15 -22.98
N VAL A 103 -14.02 -3.37 -22.94
CA VAL A 103 -13.10 -3.90 -23.95
C VAL A 103 -13.81 -4.07 -25.30
N MET A 104 -15.07 -4.53 -25.31
CA MET A 104 -15.88 -4.62 -26.55
C MET A 104 -16.22 -3.24 -27.13
N ALA A 105 -16.43 -2.23 -26.28
CA ALA A 105 -16.75 -0.87 -26.73
C ALA A 105 -15.52 -0.09 -27.24
N ARG A 106 -14.37 -0.21 -26.57
CA ARG A 106 -13.15 0.60 -26.82
C ARG A 106 -12.02 -0.15 -27.53
N GLY A 107 -12.07 -1.48 -27.61
CA GLY A 107 -10.97 -2.33 -28.09
C GLY A 107 -9.94 -2.66 -26.99
N PHE A 108 -8.97 -3.52 -27.32
CA PHE A 108 -8.01 -4.09 -26.35
C PHE A 108 -6.67 -3.30 -26.21
N ILE A 109 -5.81 -3.24 -27.23
CA ILE A 109 -4.45 -2.62 -27.12
C ILE A 109 -4.06 -1.64 -28.25
N LEU A 110 -4.45 -1.89 -29.51
CA LEU A 110 -3.65 -1.44 -30.67
C LEU A 110 -3.84 0.02 -31.14
N GLN A 111 -4.81 0.78 -30.64
CA GLN A 111 -5.21 2.09 -31.19
C GLN A 111 -5.20 3.21 -30.13
N PRO A 112 -5.29 4.50 -30.52
CA PRO A 112 -5.58 5.58 -29.58
C PRO A 112 -6.98 5.38 -28.94
N PHE A 113 -7.16 5.79 -27.68
CA PHE A 113 -8.40 5.62 -26.88
C PHE A 113 -8.82 4.20 -26.51
N THR A 114 -7.91 3.23 -26.58
CA THR A 114 -8.18 1.83 -26.25
C THR A 114 -8.18 1.55 -24.73
N TYR A 115 -8.83 0.47 -24.29
CA TYR A 115 -9.03 0.12 -22.87
C TYR A 115 -7.75 0.22 -22.03
N LEU A 116 -6.64 -0.40 -22.46
CA LEU A 116 -5.38 -0.42 -21.71
C LEU A 116 -4.54 0.86 -21.81
N ARG A 117 -4.99 1.93 -22.47
CA ARG A 117 -4.23 3.20 -22.48
C ARG A 117 -4.63 4.14 -21.34
N ASP A 118 -5.79 3.90 -20.73
CA ASP A 118 -6.28 4.65 -19.58
C ASP A 118 -5.78 3.99 -18.29
N ALA A 119 -4.99 4.72 -17.50
CA ALA A 119 -4.45 4.24 -16.23
C ALA A 119 -5.55 3.78 -15.25
N TRP A 120 -6.76 4.34 -15.37
CA TRP A 120 -7.90 3.93 -14.55
C TRP A 120 -8.46 2.55 -14.94
N ASN A 121 -8.33 2.17 -16.21
CA ASN A 121 -8.72 0.84 -16.67
C ASN A 121 -7.64 -0.20 -16.37
N TRP A 122 -6.37 0.19 -16.21
CA TRP A 122 -5.33 -0.71 -15.68
C TRP A 122 -5.67 -1.19 -14.27
N LEU A 123 -6.18 -0.30 -13.41
CA LEU A 123 -6.64 -0.67 -12.07
C LEU A 123 -7.74 -1.74 -12.15
N ASP A 124 -8.73 -1.55 -13.02
CA ASP A 124 -9.83 -2.51 -13.24
C ASP A 124 -9.30 -3.88 -13.68
N PHE A 125 -8.38 -3.90 -14.65
CA PHE A 125 -7.75 -5.13 -15.13
C PHE A 125 -6.95 -5.86 -14.04
N VAL A 126 -6.13 -5.13 -13.28
CA VAL A 126 -5.32 -5.70 -12.19
C VAL A 126 -6.20 -6.31 -11.10
N VAL A 127 -7.28 -5.62 -10.71
CA VAL A 127 -8.22 -6.14 -9.71
C VAL A 127 -8.87 -7.45 -10.16
N ILE A 128 -9.29 -7.55 -11.42
CA ILE A 128 -9.91 -8.77 -11.97
C ILE A 128 -8.87 -9.90 -12.08
N ALA A 129 -7.67 -9.60 -12.59
CA ALA A 129 -6.59 -10.57 -12.72
C ALA A 129 -6.22 -11.16 -11.35
N LEU A 130 -6.06 -10.31 -10.33
CA LEU A 130 -5.78 -10.74 -8.96
C LEU A 130 -6.93 -11.60 -8.40
N ALA A 131 -8.19 -11.23 -8.65
CA ALA A 131 -9.33 -12.02 -8.21
C ALA A 131 -9.29 -13.45 -8.79
N TYR A 132 -9.06 -13.60 -10.09
CA TYR A 132 -8.93 -14.91 -10.73
C TYR A 132 -7.72 -15.71 -10.22
N VAL A 133 -6.57 -15.06 -10.01
CA VAL A 133 -5.39 -15.72 -9.42
C VAL A 133 -5.71 -16.27 -8.02
N THR A 134 -6.44 -15.50 -7.20
CA THR A 134 -6.83 -15.97 -5.86
C THR A 134 -7.90 -17.05 -5.84
N MET A 135 -8.66 -17.23 -6.93
CA MET A 135 -9.65 -18.31 -7.07
C MET A 135 -9.06 -19.57 -7.72
N GLY A 136 -8.10 -19.41 -8.63
CA GLY A 136 -7.55 -20.51 -9.43
C GLY A 136 -6.39 -21.26 -8.78
N ILE A 137 -5.82 -20.74 -7.69
CA ILE A 137 -4.71 -21.39 -6.99
C ILE A 137 -5.06 -21.45 -5.50
N ASP A 138 -5.17 -22.67 -4.96
CA ASP A 138 -5.22 -22.93 -3.52
C ASP A 138 -3.86 -22.59 -2.89
N LEU A 139 -3.61 -21.30 -2.74
CA LEU A 139 -2.38 -20.76 -2.15
C LEU A 139 -2.52 -20.85 -0.63
N GLY A 140 -2.26 -22.04 -0.09
CA GLY A 140 -2.46 -22.39 1.32
C GLY A 140 -1.89 -21.39 2.35
N ASN A 141 -0.86 -20.60 2.02
CA ASN A 141 -0.19 -19.67 2.94
C ASN A 141 -0.17 -18.19 2.51
N LEU A 142 -0.89 -17.78 1.47
CA LEU A 142 -0.92 -16.37 1.06
C LEU A 142 -2.15 -15.66 1.64
N ALA A 143 -2.25 -15.60 2.96
CA ALA A 143 -3.22 -14.75 3.65
C ALA A 143 -3.15 -13.29 3.16
N ALA A 144 -1.95 -12.83 2.78
CA ALA A 144 -1.72 -11.52 2.17
C ALA A 144 -2.42 -11.33 0.82
N LEU A 145 -2.61 -12.38 -0.02
CA LEU A 145 -3.34 -12.21 -1.28
C LEU A 145 -4.82 -11.90 -1.07
N ARG A 146 -5.38 -12.30 0.08
CA ARG A 146 -6.77 -11.96 0.44
C ARG A 146 -6.92 -10.47 0.75
N THR A 147 -5.87 -9.77 1.19
CA THR A 147 -5.94 -8.31 1.45
C THR A 147 -5.95 -7.50 0.16
N PHE A 148 -5.37 -8.00 -0.95
CA PHE A 148 -5.43 -7.33 -2.25
C PHE A 148 -6.85 -7.22 -2.80
N ARG A 149 -7.80 -8.01 -2.29
CA ARG A 149 -9.21 -7.86 -2.62
C ARG A 149 -9.74 -6.46 -2.28
N VAL A 150 -9.17 -5.76 -1.29
CA VAL A 150 -9.52 -4.38 -0.92
C VAL A 150 -9.21 -3.39 -2.05
N LEU A 151 -8.29 -3.71 -2.96
CA LEU A 151 -7.98 -2.86 -4.12
C LEU A 151 -9.20 -2.61 -5.01
N ARG A 152 -10.23 -3.48 -4.98
CA ARG A 152 -11.47 -3.23 -5.72
C ARG A 152 -12.26 -2.03 -5.22
N ALA A 153 -12.07 -1.59 -3.97
CA ALA A 153 -12.63 -0.34 -3.47
C ALA A 153 -12.01 0.89 -4.19
N LEU A 154 -10.75 0.80 -4.62
CA LEU A 154 -10.07 1.88 -5.37
C LEU A 154 -10.68 2.09 -6.77
N LYS A 155 -11.45 1.11 -7.29
CA LYS A 155 -12.20 1.25 -8.53
C LYS A 155 -13.23 2.39 -8.48
N THR A 156 -13.69 2.79 -7.30
CA THR A 156 -14.55 3.98 -7.15
C THR A 156 -13.90 5.24 -7.72
N VAL A 157 -12.58 5.39 -7.57
CA VAL A 157 -11.78 6.49 -8.15
C VAL A 157 -11.87 6.49 -9.67
N ALA A 158 -11.82 5.32 -10.29
CA ALA A 158 -11.89 5.17 -11.75
C ALA A 158 -13.27 5.51 -12.34
N ILE A 159 -14.33 5.51 -11.53
CA ILE A 159 -15.71 5.71 -11.99
C ILE A 159 -16.20 7.12 -11.72
N VAL A 160 -15.88 7.70 -10.55
CA VAL A 160 -16.34 9.03 -10.17
C VAL A 160 -15.41 10.10 -10.77
N PRO A 161 -15.87 10.92 -11.73
CA PRO A 161 -15.00 11.86 -12.44
C PRO A 161 -14.36 12.90 -11.51
N GLY A 162 -15.09 13.38 -10.50
CA GLY A 162 -14.54 14.30 -9.50
C GLY A 162 -13.38 13.70 -8.69
N LEU A 163 -13.41 12.39 -8.43
CA LEU A 163 -12.37 11.71 -7.64
C LEU A 163 -11.08 11.54 -8.45
N LYS A 164 -11.17 11.39 -9.78
CA LYS A 164 -10.00 11.39 -10.68
C LYS A 164 -9.21 12.70 -10.60
N THR A 165 -9.92 13.83 -10.59
CA THR A 165 -9.30 15.16 -10.47
C THR A 165 -8.57 15.32 -9.14
N ILE A 166 -9.21 14.88 -8.04
CA ILE A 166 -8.60 14.93 -6.71
C ILE A 166 -7.33 14.08 -6.65
N VAL A 167 -7.38 12.82 -7.09
CA VAL A 167 -6.21 11.94 -7.09
C VAL A 167 -5.11 12.47 -8.02
N GLY A 168 -5.48 13.04 -9.17
CA GLY A 168 -4.54 13.73 -10.06
C GLY A 168 -3.82 14.87 -9.34
N ALA A 169 -4.55 15.73 -8.63
CA ALA A 169 -3.98 16.82 -7.85
C ALA A 169 -3.08 16.33 -6.70
N VAL A 170 -3.44 15.23 -6.04
CA VAL A 170 -2.59 14.58 -5.01
C VAL A 170 -1.28 14.09 -5.61
N ILE A 171 -1.34 13.39 -6.76
CA ILE A 171 -0.14 12.90 -7.45
C ILE A 171 0.75 14.07 -7.90
N GLU A 172 0.15 15.15 -8.40
CA GLU A 172 0.86 16.37 -8.77
C GLU A 172 1.52 17.05 -7.55
N SER A 173 0.83 17.09 -6.42
CA SER A 173 1.37 17.62 -5.16
C SER A 173 2.58 16.81 -4.68
N VAL A 174 2.57 15.49 -4.80
CA VAL A 174 3.72 14.62 -4.46
C VAL A 174 4.92 14.91 -5.37
N LYS A 175 4.69 15.17 -6.66
CA LYS A 175 5.79 15.54 -7.59
C LYS A 175 6.44 16.85 -7.20
N ASN A 176 5.65 17.83 -6.76
CA ASN A 176 6.17 19.13 -6.30
C ASN A 176 6.95 19.02 -4.97
N LEU A 177 6.64 18.01 -4.16
CA LEU A 177 7.37 17.71 -2.91
C LEU A 177 8.65 16.90 -3.13
N ARG A 178 8.99 16.48 -4.35
CA ARG A 178 10.17 15.65 -4.63
C ARG A 178 11.45 16.25 -4.06
N ASP A 179 11.70 17.52 -4.32
CA ASP A 179 12.96 18.17 -3.93
C ASP A 179 13.03 18.35 -2.39
N VAL A 180 11.88 18.61 -1.75
CA VAL A 180 11.76 18.65 -0.29
C VAL A 180 12.02 17.27 0.31
N ILE A 181 11.42 16.21 -0.23
CA ILE A 181 11.63 14.82 0.24
C ILE A 181 13.12 14.45 0.16
N ILE A 182 13.80 14.80 -0.93
CA ILE A 182 15.25 14.55 -1.07
C ILE A 182 16.04 15.30 0.01
N LEU A 183 15.74 16.58 0.25
CA LEU A 183 16.40 17.36 1.28
C LEU A 183 16.17 16.79 2.68
N THR A 184 14.93 16.39 3.00
CA THR A 184 14.58 15.79 4.28
C THR A 184 15.30 14.45 4.48
N MET A 185 15.33 13.58 3.47
CA MET A 185 16.06 12.31 3.53
C MET A 185 17.56 12.51 3.74
N PHE A 186 18.15 13.51 3.07
CA PHE A 186 19.56 13.86 3.26
C PHE A 186 19.83 14.35 4.70
N SER A 187 19.01 15.28 5.19
CA SER A 187 19.10 15.82 6.55
C SER A 187 18.99 14.73 7.62
N LEU A 188 17.97 13.87 7.51
CA LEU A 188 17.76 12.74 8.43
C LEU A 188 18.93 11.74 8.38
N SER A 189 19.53 11.51 7.21
CA SER A 189 20.71 10.63 7.09
C SER A 189 21.92 11.19 7.83
N VAL A 190 22.16 12.50 7.78
CA VAL A 190 23.25 13.16 8.53
C VAL A 190 23.03 13.02 10.03
N PHE A 191 21.82 13.29 10.51
CA PHE A 191 21.48 13.12 11.93
C PHE A 191 21.55 11.66 12.37
N ALA A 192 21.12 10.71 11.53
CA ALA A 192 21.22 9.29 11.82
C ALA A 192 22.69 8.83 11.93
N LEU A 193 23.58 9.30 11.05
CA LEU A 193 25.02 8.99 11.12
C LEU A 193 25.68 9.59 12.36
N MET A 194 25.33 10.83 12.70
CA MET A 194 25.81 11.48 13.92
C MET A 194 25.31 10.72 15.16
N GLY A 195 24.03 10.37 15.20
CA GLY A 195 23.41 9.60 16.27
C GLY A 195 24.03 8.20 16.41
N LEU A 196 24.27 7.51 15.30
CA LEU A 196 24.96 6.22 15.27
C LEU A 196 26.35 6.32 15.93
N GLN A 197 27.17 7.30 15.52
CA GLN A 197 28.53 7.42 16.05
C GLN A 197 28.58 7.76 17.54
N ILE A 198 27.60 8.52 18.05
CA ILE A 198 27.56 8.96 19.45
C ILE A 198 26.88 7.93 20.36
N TYR A 199 25.83 7.27 19.88
CA TYR A 199 24.93 6.45 20.71
C TYR A 199 25.00 4.94 20.42
N MET A 200 25.92 4.48 19.59
CA MET A 200 26.10 3.04 19.34
C MET A 200 26.38 2.27 20.63
N GLY A 201 25.50 1.31 20.92
CA GLY A 201 25.52 0.46 22.11
C GLY A 201 25.15 1.18 23.42
N VAL A 202 24.95 2.50 23.44
CA VAL A 202 24.66 3.24 24.69
C VAL A 202 23.33 2.79 25.30
N LEU A 203 22.34 2.44 24.47
CA LEU A 203 21.02 1.98 24.92
C LEU A 203 21.01 0.55 25.48
N THR A 204 22.15 -0.16 25.40
CA THR A 204 22.35 -1.48 26.03
C THR A 204 22.95 -1.39 27.43
N GLN A 205 23.24 -0.18 27.93
CA GLN A 205 23.84 0.04 29.25
C GLN A 205 22.86 -0.32 30.37
N LYS A 206 23.27 -1.25 31.24
CA LYS A 206 22.49 -1.72 32.40
C LYS A 206 23.36 -1.79 33.65
N CYS A 207 22.71 -1.65 34.81
CA CYS A 207 23.34 -1.85 36.11
C CYS A 207 23.39 -3.35 36.41
N ILE A 208 24.60 -3.90 36.57
CA ILE A 208 24.82 -5.32 36.83
C ILE A 208 25.51 -5.46 38.19
N LYS A 209 25.08 -6.43 39.01
CA LYS A 209 25.72 -6.73 40.30
C LYS A 209 27.21 -7.03 40.11
N ASN A 210 28.03 -6.50 40.99
CA ASN A 210 29.46 -6.81 41.02
C ASN A 210 29.68 -8.31 41.21
N PHE A 211 30.75 -8.84 40.60
CA PHE A 211 31.10 -10.25 40.74
C PHE A 211 31.39 -10.57 42.22
N PRO A 212 30.81 -11.63 42.79
CA PRO A 212 30.92 -11.90 44.23
C PRO A 212 32.34 -12.34 44.60
N GLU A 213 32.90 -11.74 45.65
CA GLU A 213 34.22 -12.09 46.20
C GLU A 213 34.16 -13.34 47.10
N ASP A 214 32.97 -13.75 47.53
CA ASP A 214 32.74 -14.91 48.42
C ASP A 214 32.91 -16.28 47.73
N GLY A 215 33.31 -16.31 46.45
CA GLY A 215 33.57 -17.54 45.68
C GLY A 215 32.32 -18.32 45.24
N SER A 216 31.12 -17.81 45.52
CA SER A 216 29.83 -18.44 45.17
C SER A 216 29.58 -18.58 43.66
N ALA A 217 30.22 -17.74 42.84
CA ALA A 217 30.17 -17.79 41.38
C ALA A 217 31.42 -18.44 40.74
N GLY A 218 32.26 -19.10 41.55
CA GLY A 218 33.54 -19.68 41.12
C GLY A 218 34.68 -18.66 41.05
N ASN A 219 35.82 -19.09 40.50
CA ASN A 219 36.98 -18.22 40.31
C ASN A 219 36.71 -17.14 39.24
N LEU A 220 37.25 -15.94 39.46
CA LEU A 220 37.22 -14.85 38.49
C LEU A 220 38.02 -15.25 37.24
N THR A 221 37.29 -15.62 36.21
CA THR A 221 37.78 -15.92 34.86
C THR A 221 36.90 -15.16 33.88
N ASP A 222 37.42 -14.81 32.70
CA ASP A 222 36.70 -14.02 31.70
C ASP A 222 35.36 -14.69 31.31
N ASP A 223 35.36 -16.02 31.19
CA ASP A 223 34.16 -16.81 30.87
C ASP A 223 33.11 -16.77 31.99
N ASN A 224 33.53 -16.91 33.25
CA ASN A 224 32.60 -16.86 34.38
C ASN A 224 32.04 -15.46 34.59
N TRP A 225 32.87 -14.43 34.36
CA TRP A 225 32.46 -13.04 34.43
C TRP A 225 31.44 -12.70 33.34
N PHE A 226 31.68 -13.12 32.09
CA PHE A 226 30.73 -12.92 31.00
C PHE A 226 29.40 -13.62 31.28
N LYS A 227 29.43 -14.89 31.73
CA LYS A 227 28.21 -15.63 32.12
C LYS A 227 27.46 -14.95 33.27
N TRP A 228 28.18 -14.38 34.23
CA TRP A 228 27.59 -13.63 35.34
C TRP A 228 26.87 -12.37 34.84
N CYS A 229 27.50 -11.59 33.97
CA CYS A 229 26.94 -10.37 33.39
C CYS A 229 25.80 -10.63 32.40
N SER A 230 25.82 -11.75 31.68
CA SER A 230 24.73 -12.14 30.76
C SER A 230 23.48 -12.69 31.46
N ASN A 231 23.53 -12.93 32.77
CA ASN A 231 22.38 -13.43 33.51
C ASN A 231 21.47 -12.28 33.96
N ASP A 232 20.28 -12.20 33.37
CA ASP A 232 19.27 -11.16 33.64
C ASP A 232 18.87 -11.07 35.14
N SER A 233 19.04 -12.13 35.93
CA SER A 233 18.78 -12.13 37.40
C SER A 233 19.77 -11.26 38.19
N ASN A 234 20.92 -10.95 37.59
CA ASN A 234 21.96 -10.12 38.17
C ASN A 234 21.81 -8.64 37.78
N TRP A 235 20.84 -8.31 36.95
CA TRP A 235 20.58 -6.94 36.51
C TRP A 235 19.71 -6.22 37.54
N GLU A 236 19.89 -4.91 37.66
CA GLU A 236 19.02 -4.07 38.46
C GLU A 236 17.71 -3.84 37.69
N GLY A 237 16.57 -4.26 38.24
CA GLY A 237 15.24 -4.09 37.63
C GLY A 237 14.18 -4.98 38.29
N GLU A 238 12.92 -4.71 37.95
CA GLU A 238 11.75 -5.51 38.38
C GLU A 238 10.83 -5.71 37.15
N ASP A 239 10.19 -6.87 37.02
CA ASP A 239 9.25 -7.22 35.94
C ASP A 239 9.74 -6.93 34.50
N ASP A 240 10.95 -7.40 34.14
CA ASP A 240 11.59 -7.19 32.82
C ASP A 240 11.86 -5.72 32.42
N ILE A 241 11.72 -4.78 33.36
CA ILE A 241 12.04 -3.36 33.16
C ILE A 241 13.41 -3.06 33.77
N TYR A 242 14.42 -2.92 32.90
CA TYR A 242 15.79 -2.62 33.31
C TYR A 242 16.16 -1.15 32.99
N PRO A 243 16.31 -0.28 34.01
CA PRO A 243 16.70 1.12 33.82
C PRO A 243 18.05 1.25 33.11
N LEU A 244 18.19 2.33 32.34
CA LEU A 244 19.45 2.73 31.73
C LEU A 244 20.33 3.43 32.78
N CYS A 245 21.63 3.20 32.69
CA CYS A 245 22.63 3.86 33.53
C CYS A 245 23.69 4.53 32.65
N GLY A 246 24.53 5.37 33.24
CA GLY A 246 25.71 5.91 32.56
C GLY A 246 26.78 6.37 33.54
N ASN A 247 28.03 6.36 33.09
CA ASN A 247 29.19 6.79 33.89
C ASN A 247 29.46 8.31 33.82
N ALA A 248 28.71 9.05 33.00
CA ALA A 248 28.84 10.50 32.89
C ALA A 248 28.19 11.22 34.08
N SER A 249 28.75 12.37 34.45
CA SER A 249 28.18 13.24 35.49
C SER A 249 26.77 13.70 35.07
N GLY A 250 25.74 13.27 35.80
CA GLY A 250 24.34 13.58 35.52
C GLY A 250 23.54 12.47 34.80
N ALA A 251 24.20 11.35 34.45
CA ALA A 251 23.50 10.16 33.98
C ALA A 251 22.87 9.36 35.15
N GLY A 252 21.97 8.42 34.82
CA GLY A 252 21.37 7.53 35.81
C GLY A 252 22.42 6.72 36.55
N MET A 253 22.39 6.78 37.88
CA MET A 253 23.32 6.07 38.76
C MET A 253 22.75 4.72 39.19
N CYS A 254 23.62 3.71 39.28
CA CYS A 254 23.28 2.40 39.82
C CYS A 254 23.27 2.40 41.35
N LYS A 255 22.55 1.46 41.97
CA LYS A 255 22.62 1.22 43.42
C LYS A 255 24.03 0.77 43.88
N PRO A 256 24.38 0.97 45.16
CA PRO A 256 25.65 0.46 45.70
C PRO A 256 25.75 -1.06 45.53
N GLY A 257 26.88 -1.54 45.02
CA GLY A 257 27.11 -2.96 44.68
C GLY A 257 26.78 -3.34 43.24
N TYR A 258 26.31 -2.39 42.41
CA TYR A 258 26.11 -2.55 40.98
C TYR A 258 27.07 -1.65 40.20
N THR A 259 27.50 -2.13 39.03
CA THR A 259 28.31 -1.37 38.07
C THR A 259 27.55 -1.22 36.76
N CYS A 260 27.67 -0.04 36.14
CA CYS A 260 27.06 0.22 34.83
C CYS A 260 27.92 -0.39 33.73
N ILE A 261 27.36 -1.34 32.97
CA ILE A 261 28.07 -2.07 31.91
C ILE A 261 27.29 -1.99 30.60
N GLN A 262 28.00 -1.74 29.51
CA GLN A 262 27.48 -1.69 28.15
C GLN A 262 27.54 -3.06 27.47
N GLY A 263 26.59 -3.36 26.58
CA GLY A 263 26.63 -4.51 25.66
C GLY A 263 25.90 -5.77 26.14
N PHE A 264 25.39 -5.79 27.36
CA PHE A 264 24.67 -6.95 27.92
C PHE A 264 23.15 -6.79 27.85
N GLY A 265 22.64 -5.57 28.02
CA GLY A 265 21.21 -5.28 27.98
C GLY A 265 20.60 -5.41 26.58
N LYS A 266 19.39 -5.96 26.48
CA LYS A 266 18.57 -5.77 25.28
C LYS A 266 18.22 -4.30 25.12
N ASN A 267 18.14 -3.85 23.87
CA ASN A 267 17.67 -2.52 23.54
C ASN A 267 16.21 -2.33 24.00
N PRO A 268 15.80 -1.11 24.43
CA PRO A 268 14.43 -0.83 24.86
C PRO A 268 13.37 -1.13 23.79
N ASN A 269 12.11 -1.22 24.21
CA ASN A 269 10.95 -1.41 23.32
C ASN A 269 11.10 -2.62 22.40
N TYR A 270 11.41 -3.79 22.96
CA TYR A 270 11.66 -5.04 22.20
C TYR A 270 12.80 -4.93 21.17
N GLY A 271 13.73 -4.00 21.38
CA GLY A 271 14.88 -3.76 20.52
C GLY A 271 14.65 -2.79 19.37
N TYR A 272 13.45 -2.20 19.26
CA TYR A 272 13.13 -1.25 18.20
C TYR A 272 13.77 0.13 18.39
N THR A 273 14.10 0.51 19.63
CA THR A 273 14.75 1.80 19.92
C THR A 273 16.24 1.59 20.09
N SER A 274 17.03 1.88 19.07
CA SER A 274 18.50 1.72 19.11
C SER A 274 19.23 2.61 18.10
N PHE A 275 20.52 2.84 18.35
CA PHE A 275 21.45 3.52 17.45
C PHE A 275 22.62 2.59 17.04
N ASP A 276 22.40 1.28 17.07
CA ASP A 276 23.46 0.29 16.84
C ASP A 276 23.69 0.01 15.35
N THR A 277 22.67 0.26 14.53
CA THR A 277 22.72 0.12 13.07
C THR A 277 22.13 1.35 12.41
N PHE A 278 22.56 1.63 11.18
CA PHE A 278 22.09 2.80 10.45
C PHE A 278 20.56 2.81 10.26
N GLY A 279 19.94 1.64 10.03
CA GLY A 279 18.48 1.55 9.85
C GLY A 279 17.69 1.93 11.11
N TRP A 280 18.10 1.42 12.28
CA TRP A 280 17.45 1.77 13.55
C TRP A 280 17.76 3.21 14.00
N ALA A 281 18.97 3.70 13.74
CA ALA A 281 19.33 5.10 13.97
C ALA A 281 18.50 6.04 13.09
N PHE A 282 18.27 5.67 11.82
CA PHE A 282 17.41 6.42 10.91
C PHE A 282 15.95 6.41 11.36
N LEU A 283 15.42 5.25 11.78
CA LEU A 283 14.06 5.15 12.33
C LEU A 283 13.89 5.97 13.62
N SER A 284 14.92 6.01 14.47
CA SER A 284 14.89 6.78 15.72
C SER A 284 15.06 8.28 15.51
N ALA A 285 15.67 8.70 14.39
CA ALA A 285 15.83 10.10 14.00
C ALA A 285 14.65 10.67 13.20
N PHE A 286 13.87 9.79 12.54
CA PHE A 286 12.65 10.12 11.80
C PHE A 286 11.47 10.38 12.74
#